data_AF-A0A249SMX9-F1
#
_entry.id   AF-A0A249SMX9-F1
#
_cell.length_a   1.000
_cell.length_b   1.000
_cell.length_c   1.000
_cell.angle_alpha   90.00
_cell.angle_beta   90.00
_cell.angle_gamma   90.00
#
_symmetry.space_group_name_H-M   'P 1'
#
loop_
_entity.id
_entity.type
_entity.pdbx_description
1 polymer ?
#
loop_
_entity_poly.entity_id
_entity_poly.type
_entity_poly.pdbx_seq_one_letter_code
_entity_poly.pdbx_strand_id
1 'polypeptide(L)' 'MSTDKLLGLIIMIIGIILMVIFGVLAFWVKNRSKMHDEFYRVNKESQTIWEFTKKNFPIFMALFGFVMAFSGLMMLL' A
#
# COMPACT_ATOMS: atom_id res chain seq x y z
N MET A 1 28.51 -2.06 12.44
CA MET A 1 27.39 -2.55 11.60
C MET A 1 27.90 -2.60 10.16
N SER A 2 27.75 -3.72 9.44
CA SER A 2 28.12 -3.74 8.01
C SER A 2 27.22 -2.79 7.23
N THR A 3 27.75 -2.19 6.17
CA THR A 3 27.00 -1.26 5.31
C THR A 3 25.70 -1.89 4.80
N ASP A 4 25.72 -3.19 4.51
CA ASP A 4 24.53 -3.94 4.05
C ASP A 4 23.44 -4.00 5.12
N LYS A 5 23.82 -4.17 6.38
CA LYS A 5 22.86 -4.15 7.51
C LYS A 5 22.29 -2.75 7.71
N LEU A 6 23.08 -1.69 7.51
CA LEU A 6 22.59 -0.32 7.56
C LEU A 6 21.59 -0.03 6.43
N LEU A 7 21.90 -0.44 5.20
CA LEU A 7 20.99 -0.33 4.06
C LEU A 7 19.71 -1.14 4.29
N GLY A 8 19.82 -2.36 4.80
CA GLY A 8 18.66 -3.21 5.15
C GLY A 8 17.75 -2.53 6.17
N LEU A 9 18.31 -1.93 7.22
CA LEU A 9 17.56 -1.19 8.22
C LEU A 9 16.81 0.01 7.63
N ILE A 10 17.47 0.80 6.77
CA ILE A 10 16.88 1.98 6.13
C ILE A 10 15.72 1.56 5.22
N ILE A 11 15.93 0.54 4.38
CA ILE A 11 14.90 -0.01 3.48
C ILE A 11 13.73 -0.54 4.29
N MET A 12 14.00 -1.25 5.40
CA MET A 12 12.97 -1.79 6.28
C MET A 12 12.09 -0.68 6.87
N ILE A 13 12.71 0.36 7.41
CA ILE A 13 12.00 1.50 8.02
C ILE A 13 11.15 2.23 6.98
N ILE A 14 11.70 2.51 5.79
CA ILE A 14 10.95 3.17 4.71
C ILE A 14 9.76 2.31 4.27
N GLY A 15 9.97 1.00 4.13
CA GLY A 15 8.91 0.05 3.78
C GLY A 15 7.76 0.05 4.79
N ILE A 16 8.07 0.03 6.09
CA ILE A 16 7.08 0.08 7.17
C ILE A 16 6.31 1.42 7.13
N ILE A 17 7.00 2.55 6.97
CA ILE A 17 6.36 3.86 6.91
C ILE A 17 5.38 3.93 5.72
N LEU A 18 5.80 3.49 4.53
CA LEU A 18 4.93 3.43 3.36
C LEU A 18 3.73 2.51 3.59
N MET A 19 3.96 1.32 4.16
CA MET A 19 2.89 0.36 4.45
C MET A 19 1.84 0.96 5.39
N VAL A 20 2.27 1.65 6.45
CA VAL A 20 1.35 2.26 7.43
C VAL A 20 0.59 3.43 6.81
N ILE A 21 1.28 4.37 6.16
CA ILE A 21 0.63 5.56 5.55
C ILE A 21 -0.41 5.12 4.51
N PHE A 22 -0.02 4.25 3.59
CA PHE A 22 -0.90 3.81 2.52
C PHE A 22 -1.94 2.79 2.98
N GLY A 23 -1.66 1.99 4.01
CA GLY A 23 -2.64 1.12 4.66
C GLY A 23 -3.75 1.91 5.35
N VAL A 24 -3.41 2.96 6.09
CA VAL A 24 -4.39 3.89 6.68
C VAL A 24 -5.16 4.61 5.58
N LEU A 25 -4.50 5.11 4.53
CA LEU A 25 -5.16 5.74 3.39
C LEU A 25 -6.14 4.78 2.70
N ALA A 26 -5.75 3.53 2.48
CA ALA A 26 -6.59 2.50 1.87
C ALA A 26 -7.83 2.22 2.72
N PHE A 27 -7.66 2.11 4.04
CA PHE A 27 -8.76 1.96 4.98
C PHE A 27 -9.71 3.16 4.92
N TRP A 28 -9.17 4.38 4.91
CA TRP A 28 -9.97 5.60 4.88
C TRP A 28 -10.75 5.76 3.56
N VAL A 29 -10.11 5.50 2.42
CA VAL A 29 -10.74 5.53 1.09
C VAL A 29 -11.85 4.48 0.99
N LYS A 30 -11.61 3.26 1.47
CA LYS A 30 -12.61 2.19 1.50
C LYS A 30 -13.78 2.49 2.43
N ASN A 31 -13.53 3.16 3.56
CA ASN A 31 -14.60 3.48 4.52
C ASN A 31 -15.44 4.69 4.08
N ARG A 32 -14.83 5.67 3.39
CA ARG A 32 -15.53 6.79 2.76
C ARG A 32 -16.45 6.34 1.62
N SER A 33 -16.06 5.34 0.83
CA SER A 33 -16.90 4.87 -0.28
C SER A 33 -18.21 4.24 0.22
N LYS A 34 -18.17 3.52 1.35
CA LYS A 34 -19.35 2.87 1.96
C LYS A 34 -20.46 3.83 2.36
N MET A 35 -20.14 5.08 2.70
CA MET A 35 -21.15 6.10 3.07
C MET A 35 -21.88 6.71 1.85
N HIS A 36 -21.45 6.42 0.62
CA HIS A 36 -22.10 6.89 -0.62
C HIS A 36 -22.64 5.73 -1.49
N ASP A 37 -22.64 4.50 -0.96
CA ASP A 37 -22.79 3.27 -1.75
C ASP A 37 -24.23 2.92 -2.15
N GLU A 38 -25.30 3.55 -1.63
CA GLU A 38 -26.65 3.26 -2.14
C GLU A 38 -26.90 3.84 -3.54
N PHE A 39 -26.23 4.94 -3.91
CA PHE A 39 -26.40 5.57 -5.23
C PHE A 39 -25.33 5.15 -6.26
N TYR A 40 -24.16 4.69 -5.81
CA TYR A 40 -23.01 4.39 -6.69
C TYR A 40 -22.82 2.90 -7.04
N ARG A 41 -23.58 1.99 -6.42
CA ARG A 41 -23.46 0.54 -6.66
C ARG A 41 -23.86 0.10 -8.07
N VAL A 42 -24.64 0.92 -8.78
CA VAL A 42 -25.17 0.59 -10.12
C VAL A 42 -24.17 0.86 -11.25
N ASN A 43 -23.04 1.57 -11.01
CA ASN A 43 -22.26 2.16 -12.11
C ASN A 43 -20.74 1.94 -12.12
N LYS A 44 -20.16 0.97 -11.39
CA LYS A 44 -18.69 0.82 -11.33
C LYS A 44 -18.18 -0.62 -11.29
N GLU A 45 -18.54 -1.41 -12.29
CA GLU A 45 -17.56 -2.38 -12.81
C GLU A 45 -16.44 -1.54 -13.45
N SER A 46 -15.19 -1.65 -12.95
CA SER A 46 -14.06 -0.96 -13.58
C SER A 46 -13.92 -1.47 -15.01
N GLN A 47 -14.35 -0.70 -16.00
CA GLN A 47 -14.36 -1.15 -17.39
C GLN A 47 -12.93 -1.24 -17.97
N THR A 48 -11.93 -0.69 -17.28
CA THR A 48 -10.53 -0.75 -17.70
C THR A 48 -9.57 -1.05 -16.54
N ILE A 49 -8.45 -1.72 -16.85
CA ILE A 49 -7.36 -2.03 -15.92
C ILE A 49 -6.82 -0.75 -15.26
N TRP A 50 -6.74 0.35 -16.02
CA TRP A 50 -6.27 1.64 -15.52
C TRP A 50 -7.14 2.22 -14.40
N GLU A 51 -8.46 2.09 -14.52
CA GLU A 51 -9.39 2.54 -13.49
C GLU A 51 -9.33 1.67 -12.23
N PHE A 52 -9.16 0.36 -12.40
CA PHE A 52 -8.93 -0.56 -11.29
C PHE A 52 -7.66 -0.21 -10.53
N THR A 53 -6.55 0.05 -11.23
CA THR A 53 -5.28 0.42 -10.62
C THR A 53 -5.39 1.74 -9.85
N LYS A 54 -6.02 2.77 -10.43
CA LYS A 54 -6.24 4.05 -9.74
C LYS A 54 -7.09 3.89 -8.48
N LYS A 55 -8.18 3.10 -8.54
CA LYS A 55 -9.07 2.87 -7.40
C LYS A 55 -8.36 2.15 -6.24
N ASN A 56 -7.47 1.22 -6.56
CA ASN A 56 -6.78 0.39 -5.57
C ASN A 56 -5.33 0.83 -5.30
N PHE A 57 -4.89 1.97 -5.84
CA PHE A 57 -3.52 2.46 -5.71
C PHE A 57 -3.00 2.50 -4.26
N PRO A 58 -3.79 2.95 -3.26
CA PRO A 58 -3.35 2.90 -1.87
C PRO A 58 -3.01 1.48 -1.38
N ILE A 59 -3.77 0.47 -1.81
CA ILE A 59 -3.51 -0.92 -1.44
C ILE A 59 -2.23 -1.42 -2.11
N PHE A 60 -2.02 -1.10 -3.39
CA PHE A 60 -0.79 -1.46 -4.09
C PHE A 60 0.45 -0.85 -3.45
N MET A 61 0.39 0.42 -3.04
CA MET A 61 1.48 1.08 -2.33
C MET A 61 1.74 0.46 -0.96
N ALA A 62 0.69 0.05 -0.24
CA ALA A 62 0.84 -0.64 1.03
C ALA A 62 1.55 -2.00 0.87
N LEU A 63 1.18 -2.78 -0.16
CA LEU A 63 1.82 -4.05 -0.49
C LEU A 63 3.28 -3.85 -0.94
N PHE A 64 3.55 -2.80 -1.71
CA PHE A 64 4.91 -2.44 -2.10
C PHE A 64 5.77 -2.10 -0.87
N GLY A 65 5.22 -1.34 0.08
CA GLY A 65 5.86 -1.06 1.36
C GLY A 65 6.17 -2.34 2.15
N PHE A 66 5.24 -3.29 2.17
CA PHE A 66 5.45 -4.61 2.78
C PHE A 66 6.61 -5.38 2.14
N VAL A 67 6.66 -5.46 0.80
CA VAL A 67 7.76 -6.14 0.09
C VAL A 67 9.10 -5.47 0.38
N MET A 68 9.17 -4.13 0.39
CA MET A 68 10.39 -3.42 0.77
C MET A 68 10.79 -3.73 2.21
N ALA A 69 9.83 -3.70 3.15
CA ALA A 69 10.10 -4.01 4.55
C ALA A 69 10.68 -5.41 4.73
N PHE A 70 10.09 -6.39 4.04
CA PHE A 70 10.54 -7.77 4.05
C PHE A 70 11.93 -7.93 3.41
N SER A 71 12.19 -7.30 2.27
CA SER A 71 13.51 -7.31 1.64
C SER A 71 14.58 -6.69 2.55
N GLY A 72 14.28 -5.58 3.23
CA GLY A 72 15.17 -4.96 4.21
C GLY A 72 15.46 -5.87 5.41
N LEU A 73 14.44 -6.60 5.89
CA LEU A 73 14.60 -7.62 6.93
C LEU A 73 15.52 -8.77 6.49
N MET A 74 15.36 -9.25 5.25
CA MET A 74 16.21 -10.30 4.70
C MET A 74 17.69 -9.89 4.58
N MET A 75 17.97 -8.60 4.40
CA MET A 75 19.35 -8.07 4.39
C MET A 75 19.95 -7.89 5.80
N LEU A 76 19.11 -7.91 6.85
CA LEU A 76 19.56 -7.80 8.24
C LEU A 76 19.97 -9.15 8.83
N LEU A 77 19.36 -10.23 8.35
CA LEU A 77 19.68 -11.62 8.67
C LEU A 77 21.07 -11.99 8.10
#